data_AF-A0A7T7KK54-F1
#
_entry.id   AF-A0A7T7KK54-F1
#
_cell.length_a   1.000
_cell.length_b   1.000
_cell.length_c   1.000
_cell.angle_alpha   90.00
_cell.angle_beta   90.00
_cell.angle_gamma   90.00
#
_symmetry.space_group_name_H-M   'P 1'
#
loop_
_entity.id
_entity.type
_entity.pdbx_description
1 polymer ?
#
loop_
_entity_poly.entity_id
_entity_poly.type
_entity_poly.pdbx_seq_one_letter_code
_entity_poly.pdbx_strand_id
1 'polypeptide(L)'
;MGRDRFFLSRIFPVMGNRLKFFREKARMTHEQAGEAMGVSRSQFIKLERSERRLNLDYIERAAAAFGVSPADIISDDPAPSDVPLVGYVGAGAEVQPEFEQVPPEGLDQIHIPFPLPGEMIAFQIRGDSMLPVYRDGMVLIVYREQKRPAEWFFGREAVVRTEDGRRFVKTIMRGNPATLYSTNAPPIENAVPVWLGEIFAILPRESLGNGG
;
A
#
# COMPACT_ATOMS: atom_id res chain seq x y z
N MET A 1 0.30 38.26 -41.66
CA MET A 1 1.62 37.85 -41.12
C MET A 1 1.49 37.68 -39.62
N GLY A 2 0.82 36.60 -39.21
CA GLY A 2 0.53 36.28 -37.81
C GLY A 2 1.66 35.43 -37.23
N ARG A 3 2.18 35.81 -36.06
CA ARG A 3 3.15 35.02 -35.31
C ARG A 3 2.39 33.93 -34.57
N ASP A 4 2.62 32.68 -34.98
CA ASP A 4 2.13 31.49 -34.31
C ASP A 4 2.60 31.44 -32.85
N ARG A 5 1.64 31.57 -31.93
CA ARG A 5 1.78 31.28 -30.51
C ARG A 5 1.35 29.84 -30.24
N PHE A 6 2.06 28.88 -30.81
CA PHE A 6 1.93 27.48 -30.41
C PHE A 6 3.27 26.80 -30.60
N PHE A 7 3.81 26.25 -29.50
CA PHE A 7 4.79 25.16 -29.37
C PHE A 7 5.79 25.48 -28.26
N LEU A 8 5.55 24.88 -27.08
CA LEU A 8 6.56 24.36 -26.12
C LEU A 8 5.95 23.93 -24.76
N SER A 9 4.63 23.72 -24.64
CA SER A 9 4.01 23.27 -23.38
C SER A 9 3.82 21.75 -23.22
N ARG A 10 4.46 20.90 -24.05
CA ARG A 10 4.16 19.45 -24.08
C ARG A 10 5.35 18.48 -24.10
N ILE A 11 6.58 18.93 -23.79
CA ILE A 11 7.76 18.03 -23.79
C ILE A 11 8.28 17.75 -22.37
N PHE A 12 7.86 18.51 -21.35
CA PHE A 12 8.18 18.20 -19.96
C PHE A 12 6.90 17.76 -19.23
N PRO A 13 6.91 16.61 -18.53
CA PRO A 13 5.85 16.27 -17.58
C PRO A 13 5.59 17.45 -16.65
N VAL A 14 4.35 17.63 -16.21
CA VAL A 14 4.05 18.56 -15.11
C VAL A 14 4.85 18.06 -13.92
N MET A 15 5.97 18.71 -13.62
CA MET A 15 6.87 18.35 -12.54
C MET A 15 6.09 18.16 -11.24
N GLY A 16 6.28 17.02 -10.59
CA GLY A 16 5.59 16.65 -9.35
C GLY A 16 5.85 17.64 -8.21
N ASN A 17 5.01 17.58 -7.18
CA ASN A 17 5.13 18.43 -6.00
C ASN A 17 4.80 17.63 -4.74
N ARG A 18 5.84 17.22 -4.03
CA ARG A 18 5.73 16.40 -2.82
C ARG A 18 5.87 17.19 -1.51
N LEU A 19 5.73 18.52 -1.54
CA LEU A 19 5.84 19.36 -0.33
C LEU A 19 4.87 18.93 0.78
N LYS A 20 3.62 18.62 0.41
CA LYS A 20 2.60 18.17 1.38
C LYS A 20 3.04 16.88 2.09
N PHE A 21 3.51 15.91 1.30
CA PHE A 21 3.94 14.60 1.80
C PHE A 21 5.08 14.75 2.81
N PHE A 22 6.14 15.50 2.46
CA PHE A 22 7.29 15.67 3.35
C PHE A 22 6.95 16.49 4.60
N ARG A 23 6.09 17.50 4.48
CA ARG A 23 5.58 18.24 5.65
C ARG A 23 4.83 17.31 6.62
N GLU A 24 3.94 16.46 6.11
CA GLU A 24 3.15 15.53 6.92
C GLU A 24 4.01 14.42 7.54
N LYS A 25 4.97 13.87 6.78
CA LYS A 25 5.96 12.91 7.29
C LYS A 25 6.80 13.51 8.42
N ALA A 26 7.21 14.77 8.28
CA ALA A 26 7.93 15.50 9.31
C ALA A 26 7.04 16.01 10.47
N ARG A 27 5.72 15.76 10.43
CA ARG A 27 4.72 16.25 11.39
C ARG A 27 4.78 17.77 11.60
N MET A 28 5.12 18.52 10.54
CA MET A 28 5.23 19.97 10.58
C MET A 28 3.90 20.65 10.23
N THR A 29 3.61 21.77 10.89
CA THR A 29 2.57 22.71 10.44
C THR A 29 3.02 23.46 9.19
N HIS A 30 2.08 24.08 8.45
CA HIS A 30 2.44 24.95 7.32
C HIS A 30 3.33 26.13 7.73
N GLU A 31 3.27 26.56 9.00
CA GLU A 31 4.11 27.63 9.53
C GLU A 31 5.54 27.14 9.74
N GLN A 32 5.71 26.01 10.43
CA GLN A 32 7.01 25.38 10.65
C GLN A 32 7.71 25.01 9.33
N ALA A 33 6.98 24.45 8.37
CA ALA A 33 7.53 24.11 7.06
C ALA A 33 7.90 25.37 6.25
N GLY A 34 7.12 26.44 6.37
CA GLY A 34 7.46 27.73 5.78
C GLY A 34 8.76 28.28 6.37
N GLU A 35 8.87 28.31 7.70
CA GLU A 35 10.07 28.76 8.42
C GLU A 35 11.31 27.94 8.03
N ALA A 36 11.20 26.61 8.02
CA ALA A 36 12.29 25.72 7.61
C ALA A 36 12.75 25.94 6.16
N MET A 37 11.82 26.28 5.25
CA MET A 37 12.14 26.66 3.87
C MET A 37 12.56 28.13 3.70
N GLY A 38 12.52 28.95 4.76
CA GLY A 38 12.79 30.38 4.69
C GLY A 38 11.75 31.15 3.86
N VAL A 39 10.47 30.76 3.94
CA VAL A 39 9.34 31.42 3.25
C VAL A 39 8.18 31.67 4.23
N SER A 40 7.29 32.61 3.90
CA SER A 40 6.08 32.82 4.73
C SER A 40 5.14 31.61 4.67
N ARG A 41 4.35 31.38 5.73
CA ARG A 41 3.28 30.37 5.78
C ARG A 41 2.37 30.41 4.55
N SER A 42 1.91 31.61 4.15
CA SER A 42 1.05 31.80 2.99
C SER A 42 1.73 31.43 1.68
N GLN A 43 3.03 31.69 1.56
CA GLN A 43 3.81 31.31 0.38
C GLN A 43 4.04 29.80 0.32
N PHE A 44 4.32 29.16 1.46
CA PHE A 44 4.42 27.71 1.54
C PHE A 44 3.11 27.04 1.11
N ILE A 45 1.95 27.50 1.59
CA ILE A 45 0.63 26.96 1.18
C ILE A 45 0.42 27.05 -0.34
N LYS A 46 0.78 28.20 -0.95
CA LYS A 46 0.67 28.38 -2.41
C LYS A 46 1.59 27.45 -3.19
N LEU A 47 2.81 27.22 -2.68
CA LEU A 47 3.74 26.24 -3.26
C LEU A 47 3.18 24.83 -3.11
N GLU A 48 2.74 24.42 -1.92
CA GLU A 48 2.18 23.08 -1.65
C GLU A 48 0.96 22.77 -2.55
N ARG A 49 0.10 23.76 -2.80
CA ARG A 49 -1.08 23.62 -3.67
C ARG A 49 -0.77 23.75 -5.17
N SER A 50 0.49 23.94 -5.53
CA SER A 50 0.92 24.21 -6.90
C SER A 50 0.28 25.46 -7.54
N GLU A 51 -0.30 26.35 -6.73
CA GLU A 51 -0.76 27.68 -7.16
C GLU A 51 0.44 28.59 -7.51
N ARG A 52 1.61 28.26 -6.96
CA ARG A 52 2.92 28.81 -7.33
C ARG A 52 3.84 27.68 -7.75
N ARG A 53 4.51 27.85 -8.89
CA ARG A 53 5.47 26.86 -9.41
C ARG A 53 6.68 26.71 -8.48
N LEU A 54 7.05 25.46 -8.19
CA LEU A 54 8.34 25.09 -7.62
C LEU A 54 9.44 25.37 -8.64
N ASN A 55 10.29 26.36 -8.34
CA ASN A 55 11.52 26.60 -9.08
C ASN A 55 12.69 25.89 -8.36
N LEU A 56 13.87 25.90 -8.98
CA LEU A 56 15.05 25.23 -8.41
C LEU A 56 15.38 25.71 -6.99
N ASP A 57 15.30 27.02 -6.71
CA ASP A 57 15.53 27.58 -5.37
C ASP A 57 14.54 27.03 -4.32
N TYR A 58 13.25 26.96 -4.63
CA TYR A 58 12.27 26.36 -3.70
C TYR A 58 12.45 24.85 -3.55
N ILE A 59 12.87 24.15 -4.61
CA ILE A 59 13.16 22.72 -4.56
C ILE A 59 14.35 22.46 -3.64
N GLU A 60 15.44 23.20 -3.77
CA GLU A 60 16.63 23.08 -2.93
C GLU A 60 16.33 23.43 -1.47
N ARG A 61 15.55 24.48 -1.21
CA ARG A 61 15.10 24.84 0.14
C ARG A 61 14.22 23.76 0.76
N ALA A 62 13.30 23.18 -0.01
CA ALA A 62 12.45 22.09 0.46
C ALA A 62 13.29 20.84 0.76
N ALA A 63 14.21 20.47 -0.15
CA ALA A 63 15.13 19.36 0.03
C ALA A 63 15.95 19.52 1.32
N ALA A 64 16.50 20.70 1.57
CA ALA A 64 17.22 21.02 2.79
C ALA A 64 16.31 20.99 4.04
N ALA A 65 15.11 21.58 3.96
CA ALA A 65 14.16 21.64 5.07
C ALA A 65 13.66 20.26 5.51
N PHE A 66 13.51 19.33 4.57
CA PHE A 66 12.99 17.98 4.82
C PHE A 66 14.07 16.90 4.88
N GLY A 67 15.34 17.23 4.61
CA GLY A 67 16.45 16.28 4.62
C GLY A 67 16.37 15.22 3.52
N VAL A 68 15.90 15.60 2.33
CA VAL A 68 15.70 14.69 1.18
C VAL A 68 16.42 15.21 -0.07
N SER A 69 16.46 14.43 -1.14
CA SER A 69 17.05 14.90 -2.39
C SER A 69 16.12 15.88 -3.13
N PRO A 70 16.66 16.81 -3.94
CA PRO A 70 15.85 17.64 -4.83
C PRO A 70 14.90 16.84 -5.74
N ALA A 71 15.32 15.64 -6.17
CA ALA A 71 14.51 14.75 -7.00
C ALA A 71 13.26 14.25 -6.27
N ASP A 72 13.37 13.97 -4.97
CA ASP A 72 12.24 13.51 -4.15
C ASP A 72 11.15 14.59 -4.04
N ILE A 73 11.52 15.88 -3.99
CA ILE A 73 10.56 16.99 -3.93
C ILE A 73 9.70 17.07 -5.19
N ILE A 74 10.29 16.74 -6.35
CA ILE A 74 9.67 16.89 -7.67
C ILE A 74 9.21 15.58 -8.31
N SER A 75 9.36 14.46 -7.61
CA SER A 75 8.95 13.16 -8.14
C SER A 75 7.43 13.11 -8.32
N ASP A 76 7.01 12.61 -9.48
CA ASP A 76 5.62 12.23 -9.79
C ASP A 76 5.27 10.84 -9.24
N ASP A 77 6.24 10.12 -8.66
CA ASP A 77 5.98 8.84 -8.04
C ASP A 77 5.01 9.05 -6.89
N PRO A 78 3.83 8.42 -6.94
CA PRO A 78 2.83 8.64 -5.93
C PRO A 78 3.32 8.13 -4.56
N ALA A 79 2.82 8.75 -3.49
CA ALA A 79 3.34 8.55 -2.14
C ALA A 79 3.37 7.05 -1.74
N PRO A 80 4.47 6.57 -1.13
CA PRO A 80 4.52 5.25 -0.51
C PRO A 80 3.38 5.05 0.49
N SER A 81 2.92 3.80 0.64
CA SER A 81 1.88 3.42 1.59
C SER A 81 2.44 2.53 2.68
N ASP A 82 2.07 2.77 3.93
CA ASP A 82 2.32 1.84 5.03
C ASP A 82 1.06 0.98 5.23
N VAL A 83 1.25 -0.33 5.23
CA VAL A 83 0.16 -1.31 5.36
C VAL A 83 0.34 -2.13 6.63
N PRO A 84 -0.66 -2.19 7.52
CA PRO A 84 -0.56 -3.00 8.73
C PRO A 84 -0.45 -4.49 8.37
N LEU A 85 0.60 -5.14 8.87
CA LEU A 85 0.76 -6.60 8.85
C LEU A 85 -0.16 -7.21 9.90
N VAL A 86 -1.14 -8.00 9.52
CA VAL A 86 -2.16 -8.51 10.46
C VAL A 86 -2.05 -10.01 10.75
N GLY A 87 -1.08 -10.69 10.15
CA GLY A 87 -0.83 -12.09 10.42
C GLY A 87 0.18 -12.73 9.48
N TYR A 88 0.54 -13.97 9.79
CA TYR A 88 1.48 -14.76 9.00
C TYR A 88 0.77 -15.98 8.42
N VAL A 89 1.09 -16.34 7.18
CA VAL A 89 0.55 -17.51 6.49
C VAL A 89 1.58 -18.61 6.53
N GLY A 90 1.23 -19.76 7.12
CA GLY A 90 2.13 -20.90 7.28
C GLY A 90 1.67 -22.16 6.57
N ALA A 91 2.06 -23.31 7.14
CA ALA A 91 1.70 -24.63 6.62
C ALA A 91 0.19 -24.79 6.41
N GLY A 92 -0.19 -25.44 5.30
CA GLY A 92 -1.60 -25.65 4.95
C GLY A 92 -2.33 -24.38 4.48
N ALA A 93 -1.61 -23.28 4.24
CA ALA A 93 -2.16 -21.97 3.90
C ALA A 93 -3.03 -21.37 5.01
N GLU A 94 -2.82 -21.77 6.26
CA GLU A 94 -3.50 -21.21 7.41
C GLU A 94 -2.79 -19.93 7.88
N VAL A 95 -3.57 -18.90 8.17
CA VAL A 95 -3.08 -17.67 8.77
C VAL A 95 -2.97 -17.90 10.27
N GLN A 96 -1.75 -17.93 10.78
CA GLN A 96 -1.48 -18.17 12.19
C GLN A 96 -1.85 -16.94 13.02
N PRO A 97 -2.68 -17.10 14.07
CA PRO A 97 -2.91 -16.05 15.04
C PRO A 97 -1.68 -15.95 15.93
N GLU A 98 -0.79 -14.98 15.69
CA GLU A 98 0.21 -14.65 16.71
C GLU A 98 -0.44 -14.01 17.94
N PHE A 99 -1.65 -13.46 17.78
CA PHE A 99 -2.48 -12.89 18.83
C PHE A 99 -3.95 -13.29 18.59
N GLU A 100 -4.70 -13.70 19.63
CA GLU A 100 -6.15 -13.99 19.55
C GLU A 100 -6.96 -12.78 19.03
N GLN A 101 -6.44 -11.58 19.28
CA GLN A 101 -6.90 -10.33 18.67
C GLN A 101 -5.71 -9.60 18.07
N VAL A 102 -5.74 -9.37 16.77
CA VAL A 102 -4.74 -8.52 16.11
C VAL A 102 -4.99 -7.08 16.59
N PRO A 103 -3.97 -6.36 17.10
CA PRO A 103 -4.12 -4.96 17.45
C PRO A 103 -4.67 -4.14 16.26
N PRO A 104 -5.43 -3.05 16.48
CA PRO A 104 -5.93 -2.21 15.40
C PRO A 104 -4.84 -1.73 14.41
N GLU A 105 -3.64 -1.52 14.92
CA GLU A 105 -2.42 -1.13 14.21
C GLU A 105 -1.69 -2.30 13.50
N GLY A 106 -2.11 -3.54 13.69
CA GLY A 106 -1.40 -4.73 13.19
C GLY A 106 -0.23 -5.16 14.09
N LEU A 107 0.49 -6.18 13.63
CA LEU A 107 1.69 -6.74 14.24
C LEU A 107 2.95 -5.93 13.89
N ASP A 108 2.94 -5.32 12.70
CA ASP A 108 4.00 -4.48 12.16
C ASP A 108 3.43 -3.59 11.04
N GLN A 109 4.23 -2.70 10.48
CA GLN A 109 3.90 -1.91 9.29
C GLN A 109 4.79 -2.33 8.11
N ILE A 110 4.17 -2.70 6.99
CA ILE A 110 4.85 -3.01 5.74
C ILE A 110 4.93 -1.74 4.88
N HIS A 111 6.15 -1.32 4.58
CA HIS A 111 6.39 -0.17 3.72
C HIS A 111 6.31 -0.54 2.23
N ILE A 112 5.30 0.00 1.54
CA ILE A 112 5.04 -0.23 0.12
C ILE A 112 5.54 1.00 -0.66
N PRO A 113 6.48 0.83 -1.61
CA PRO A 113 7.12 1.95 -2.31
C PRO A 113 6.21 2.64 -3.34
N PHE A 114 4.91 2.34 -3.34
CA PHE A 114 3.90 2.89 -4.23
C PHE A 114 2.56 3.03 -3.48
N PRO A 115 1.63 3.88 -3.96
CA PRO A 115 0.33 4.07 -3.34
C PRO A 115 -0.53 2.82 -3.48
N LEU A 116 -1.37 2.58 -2.48
CA LEU A 116 -2.42 1.56 -2.54
C LEU A 116 -3.82 2.19 -2.51
N PRO A 117 -4.81 1.57 -3.16
CA PRO A 117 -6.17 2.07 -3.16
C PRO A 117 -6.91 1.74 -1.86
N GLY A 118 -7.25 2.76 -1.06
CA GLY A 118 -8.09 2.58 0.13
C GLY A 118 -7.42 1.80 1.27
N GLU A 119 -8.23 1.34 2.23
CA GLU A 119 -7.72 0.63 3.41
C GLU A 119 -7.34 -0.82 3.10
N MET A 120 -6.05 -1.11 3.26
CA MET A 120 -5.43 -2.40 2.99
C MET A 120 -4.87 -3.01 4.30
N ILE A 121 -4.70 -4.32 4.29
CA ILE A 121 -4.01 -5.10 5.31
C ILE A 121 -3.07 -6.09 4.62
N ALA A 122 -2.00 -6.49 5.31
CA ALA A 122 -0.98 -7.37 4.79
C ALA A 122 -0.93 -8.69 5.57
N PHE A 123 -0.61 -9.78 4.86
CA PHE A 123 -0.23 -11.06 5.45
C PHE A 123 1.13 -11.49 4.90
N GLN A 124 2.04 -11.94 5.75
CA GLN A 124 3.36 -12.40 5.31
C GLN A 124 3.44 -13.92 5.30
N ILE A 125 3.96 -14.50 4.22
CA ILE A 125 4.24 -15.92 4.12
C ILE A 125 5.43 -16.27 5.01
N ARG A 126 5.29 -17.32 5.81
CA ARG A 126 6.38 -17.90 6.62
C ARG A 126 6.60 -19.38 6.29
N GLY A 127 7.86 -19.70 6.00
CA GLY A 127 8.34 -21.03 5.67
C GLY A 127 8.07 -21.44 4.22
N ASP A 128 8.52 -22.66 3.90
CA ASP A 128 8.54 -23.18 2.53
C ASP A 128 7.32 -24.04 2.17
N SER A 129 6.40 -24.25 3.12
CA SER A 129 5.23 -25.12 2.98
C SER A 129 4.21 -24.66 1.92
N MET A 130 4.40 -23.47 1.37
CA MET A 130 3.54 -22.87 0.34
C MET A 130 4.20 -22.85 -1.05
N LEU A 131 5.37 -23.46 -1.20
CA LEU A 131 6.00 -23.67 -2.49
C LEU A 131 5.16 -24.59 -3.39
N PRO A 132 5.27 -24.45 -4.73
CA PRO A 132 6.07 -23.45 -5.44
C PRO A 132 5.38 -22.09 -5.60
N VAL A 133 4.12 -21.95 -5.16
CA VAL A 133 3.28 -20.78 -5.44
C VAL A 133 3.76 -19.57 -4.64
N TYR A 134 4.04 -19.76 -3.35
CA TYR A 134 4.48 -18.70 -2.46
C TYR A 134 5.81 -19.07 -1.82
N ARG A 135 6.72 -18.09 -1.78
CA ARG A 135 8.01 -18.21 -1.11
C ARG A 135 7.96 -17.54 0.26
N ASP A 136 8.82 -18.00 1.16
CA ASP A 136 9.05 -17.35 2.45
C ASP A 136 9.30 -15.84 2.29
N GLY A 137 8.69 -15.03 3.16
CA GLY A 137 8.82 -13.58 3.17
C GLY A 137 7.96 -12.82 2.16
N MET A 138 7.28 -13.50 1.22
CA MET A 138 6.30 -12.84 0.35
C MET A 138 5.17 -12.20 1.16
N VAL A 139 4.63 -11.09 0.68
CA VAL A 139 3.54 -10.36 1.33
C VAL A 139 2.32 -10.30 0.44
N LEU A 140 1.18 -10.76 0.96
CA LEU A 140 -0.13 -10.64 0.35
C LEU A 140 -0.79 -9.37 0.88
N ILE A 141 -1.17 -8.47 -0.03
CA ILE A 141 -1.87 -7.23 0.27
C ILE A 141 -3.32 -7.41 -0.14
N VAL A 142 -4.23 -7.23 0.81
CA VAL A 142 -5.67 -7.40 0.59
C VAL A 142 -6.46 -6.22 1.12
N TYR A 143 -7.64 -5.99 0.55
CA TYR A 143 -8.57 -5.01 1.11
C TYR A 143 -9.00 -5.44 2.51
N ARG A 144 -9.00 -4.49 3.46
CA ARG A 144 -9.49 -4.74 4.83
C ARG A 144 -10.96 -5.13 4.82
N GLU A 145 -11.77 -4.37 4.09
CA GLU A 145 -13.20 -4.60 3.93
C GLU A 145 -13.50 -5.31 2.61
N GLN A 146 -14.39 -6.29 2.66
CA GLN A 146 -14.82 -7.03 1.47
C GLN A 146 -15.54 -6.10 0.48
N LYS A 147 -14.97 -5.92 -0.71
CA LYS A 147 -15.52 -5.03 -1.76
C LYS A 147 -16.45 -5.72 -2.75
N ARG A 148 -16.42 -7.05 -2.81
CA ARG A 148 -17.13 -7.87 -3.80
C ARG A 148 -18.07 -8.86 -3.13
N PRO A 149 -19.19 -9.25 -3.76
CA PRO A 149 -20.03 -10.33 -3.24
C PRO A 149 -19.29 -11.68 -3.29
N ALA A 150 -19.69 -12.63 -2.45
CA ALA A 150 -18.97 -13.90 -2.30
C ALA A 150 -18.84 -14.69 -3.61
N GLU A 151 -19.84 -14.61 -4.48
CA GLU A 151 -19.89 -15.31 -5.75
C GLU A 151 -18.79 -14.86 -6.73
N TRP A 152 -18.30 -13.62 -6.60
CA TRP A 152 -17.22 -13.11 -7.42
C TRP A 152 -15.89 -13.85 -7.19
N PHE A 153 -15.72 -14.40 -5.99
CA PHE A 153 -14.51 -15.11 -5.57
C PHE A 153 -14.48 -16.56 -6.05
N PHE A 154 -15.56 -17.11 -6.60
CA PHE A 154 -15.54 -18.50 -7.07
C PHE A 154 -14.49 -18.71 -8.17
N GLY A 155 -13.61 -19.69 -7.96
CA GLY A 155 -12.44 -19.98 -8.79
C GLY A 155 -11.26 -19.03 -8.58
N ARG A 156 -11.34 -18.10 -7.63
CA ARG A 156 -10.28 -17.13 -7.31
C ARG A 156 -9.68 -17.41 -5.96
N GLU A 157 -8.42 -17.04 -5.81
CA GLU A 157 -7.75 -17.05 -4.52
C GLU A 157 -8.14 -15.81 -3.69
N ALA A 158 -8.32 -16.03 -2.40
CA ALA A 158 -8.62 -14.99 -1.44
C ALA A 158 -8.04 -15.35 -0.07
N VAL A 159 -7.87 -14.33 0.78
CA VAL A 159 -7.76 -14.58 2.21
C VAL A 159 -9.18 -14.76 2.74
N VAL A 160 -9.48 -15.90 3.34
CA VAL A 160 -10.80 -16.21 3.88
C VAL A 160 -10.74 -16.25 5.40
N ARG A 161 -11.73 -15.65 6.06
CA ARG A 161 -12.04 -15.93 7.47
C ARG A 161 -13.32 -16.74 7.53
N THR A 162 -13.28 -17.87 8.21
CA THR A 162 -14.44 -18.75 8.42
C THR A 162 -15.17 -18.40 9.71
N GLU A 163 -16.41 -18.85 9.84
CA GLU A 163 -17.27 -18.59 11.02
C GLU A 163 -16.65 -19.08 12.33
N ASP A 164 -15.87 -20.17 12.28
CA ASP A 164 -15.10 -20.70 13.42
C ASP A 164 -13.86 -19.86 13.79
N GLY A 165 -13.68 -18.69 13.15
CA GLY A 165 -12.62 -17.74 13.42
C GLY A 165 -11.30 -18.03 12.71
N ARG A 166 -11.15 -19.21 12.10
CA ARG A 166 -9.93 -19.56 11.36
C ARG A 166 -9.79 -18.75 10.09
N ARG A 167 -8.54 -18.62 9.63
CA ARG A 167 -8.19 -17.78 8.48
C ARG A 167 -7.27 -18.54 7.55
N PHE A 168 -7.47 -18.43 6.25
CA PHE A 168 -6.70 -19.17 5.26
C PHE A 168 -6.44 -18.35 4.00
N VAL A 169 -5.42 -18.71 3.22
CA VAL A 169 -5.25 -18.32 1.82
C VAL A 169 -5.69 -19.51 0.96
N LYS A 170 -6.82 -19.40 0.28
CA LYS A 170 -7.42 -20.53 -0.46
C LYS A 170 -8.10 -20.06 -1.74
N THR A 171 -8.18 -20.95 -2.71
CA THR A 171 -9.10 -20.79 -3.84
C THR A 171 -10.52 -21.10 -3.37
N ILE A 172 -11.43 -20.14 -3.55
CA ILE A 172 -12.84 -20.31 -3.15
C ILE A 172 -13.54 -21.09 -4.26
N MET A 173 -14.08 -22.27 -3.94
CA MET A 173 -14.78 -23.12 -4.89
C MET A 173 -16.27 -23.17 -4.54
N ARG A 174 -17.11 -23.41 -5.55
CA ARG A 174 -18.53 -23.66 -5.34
C ARG A 174 -18.71 -24.88 -4.42
N GLY A 175 -19.66 -24.79 -3.51
CA GLY A 175 -20.00 -25.84 -2.55
C GLY A 175 -21.29 -25.47 -1.84
N ASN A 176 -21.58 -26.15 -0.72
CA ASN A 176 -22.70 -25.81 0.13
C ASN A 176 -22.24 -25.80 1.61
N PRO A 177 -21.82 -24.66 2.18
CA PRO A 177 -21.84 -23.31 1.61
C PRO A 177 -20.70 -23.01 0.62
N ALA A 178 -19.47 -23.46 0.89
CA ALA A 178 -18.33 -23.32 -0.01
C ALA A 178 -17.30 -24.43 0.22
N THR A 179 -16.40 -24.62 -0.75
CA THR A 179 -15.23 -25.49 -0.59
C THR A 179 -13.97 -24.65 -0.73
N LEU A 180 -13.03 -24.76 0.22
CA LEU A 180 -11.76 -24.04 0.18
C LEU A 180 -10.67 -24.97 -0.35
N TYR A 181 -10.09 -24.63 -1.49
CA TYR A 181 -9.10 -25.45 -2.18
C TYR A 181 -7.68 -24.88 -2.05
N SER A 182 -6.69 -25.77 -2.01
CA SER A 182 -5.27 -25.45 -2.13
C SER A 182 -4.53 -26.64 -2.74
N THR A 183 -3.42 -26.38 -3.43
CA THR A 183 -2.57 -27.44 -3.99
C THR A 183 -1.83 -28.23 -2.91
N ASN A 184 -1.56 -27.63 -1.75
CA ASN A 184 -0.65 -28.17 -0.74
C ASN A 184 -1.37 -28.80 0.46
N ALA A 185 -2.70 -28.86 0.44
CA ALA A 185 -3.50 -29.43 1.52
C ALA A 185 -4.84 -29.97 0.99
N PRO A 186 -5.46 -30.96 1.68
CA PRO A 186 -6.81 -31.41 1.32
C PRO A 186 -7.82 -30.25 1.28
N PRO A 187 -8.83 -30.32 0.39
CA PRO A 187 -9.91 -29.33 0.37
C PRO A 187 -10.67 -29.30 1.70
N ILE A 188 -11.08 -28.10 2.11
CA ILE A 188 -11.98 -27.92 3.26
C ILE A 188 -13.39 -27.75 2.72
N GLU A 189 -14.20 -28.79 2.85
CA GLU A 189 -15.60 -28.78 2.43
C GLU A 189 -16.51 -28.12 3.47
N ASN A 190 -17.68 -27.67 3.01
CA ASN A 190 -18.72 -27.06 3.84
C ASN A 190 -18.24 -25.88 4.70
N ALA A 191 -17.24 -25.15 4.22
CA ALA A 191 -16.75 -23.96 4.90
C ALA A 191 -17.79 -22.85 4.81
N VAL A 192 -17.92 -22.06 5.88
CA VAL A 192 -18.77 -20.87 5.97
C VAL A 192 -17.86 -19.63 5.99
N PRO A 193 -17.55 -18.99 4.85
CA PRO A 193 -16.81 -17.74 4.82
C PRO A 193 -17.65 -16.61 5.43
N VAL A 194 -17.09 -15.90 6.41
CA VAL A 194 -17.68 -14.67 6.98
C VAL A 194 -16.96 -13.40 6.52
N TRP A 195 -15.81 -13.55 5.87
CA TRP A 195 -15.10 -12.47 5.19
C TRP A 195 -14.19 -13.05 4.10
N LEU A 196 -14.14 -12.37 2.96
CA LEU A 196 -13.26 -12.67 1.83
C LEU A 196 -12.42 -11.43 1.49
N GLY A 197 -11.14 -11.51 1.82
CA GLY A 197 -10.11 -10.53 1.47
C GLY A 197 -9.69 -10.69 0.01
N GLU A 198 -10.08 -9.73 -0.82
CA GLU A 198 -9.63 -9.60 -2.19
C GLU A 198 -8.13 -9.30 -2.21
N ILE A 199 -7.35 -10.22 -2.78
CA ILE A 199 -5.91 -10.05 -2.98
C ILE A 199 -5.71 -8.99 -4.06
N PHE A 200 -5.19 -7.84 -3.64
CA PHE A 200 -4.85 -6.73 -4.51
C PHE A 200 -3.47 -6.94 -5.15
N ALA A 201 -2.50 -7.36 -4.35
CA ALA A 201 -1.13 -7.59 -4.81
C ALA A 201 -0.44 -8.68 -3.98
N ILE A 202 0.51 -9.37 -4.62
CA ILE A 202 1.45 -10.29 -3.97
C ILE A 202 2.84 -9.75 -4.29
N LEU A 203 3.59 -9.37 -3.27
CA LEU A 203 4.90 -8.76 -3.43
C LEU A 203 5.99 -9.67 -2.86
N PRO A 204 7.10 -9.88 -3.59
CA PRO A 204 8.27 -10.50 -3.01
C PRO A 204 8.89 -9.56 -1.97
N ARG A 205 9.61 -10.12 -1.01
CA ARG A 205 10.20 -9.34 0.10
C ARG A 205 11.10 -8.21 -0.40
N GLU A 206 11.81 -8.45 -1.50
CA GLU A 206 12.76 -7.52 -2.12
C GLU A 206 12.06 -6.30 -2.77
N SER A 207 10.76 -6.39 -3.05
CA SER A 207 9.97 -5.26 -3.55
C SER A 207 9.43 -4.35 -2.45
N LEU A 208 9.60 -4.73 -1.18
CA LEU A 208 9.20 -3.92 -0.03
C LEU A 208 10.31 -2.91 0.25
N GLY A 209 9.95 -1.67 0.55
CA GLY A 209 10.97 -0.69 0.91
C GLY A 209 11.53 -1.03 2.29
N ASN A 210 12.84 -0.82 2.48
CA ASN A 210 13.42 -0.84 3.81
C ASN A 210 12.81 0.35 4.56
N GLY A 211 11.95 0.09 5.55
CA GLY A 211 11.43 1.13 6.43
C GLY A 211 12.60 1.93 6.99
N GLY A 212 12.70 3.18 6.57
CA GLY A 212 13.73 4.14 6.95
C GLY A 212 13.12 5.37 7.59
#